data_AF-A0A3N5Y411-F1
#
_entry.id   AF-A0A3N5Y411-F1
#
_cell.length_a   1.000
_cell.length_b   1.000
_cell.length_c   1.000
_cell.angle_alpha   90.00
_cell.angle_beta   90.00
_cell.angle_gamma   90.00
#
_symmetry.space_group_name_H-M   'P 1'
#
loop_
_entity.id
_entity.type
_entity.pdbx_description
1 polymer ?
#
loop_
_entity_poly.entity_id
_entity_poly.type
_entity_poly.pdbx_seq_one_letter_code
_entity_poly.pdbx_strand_id
1 'polypeptide(L)' 'GEEIGIDNFQANRSPDGRYRTSPLKGLWTHTKGGFYHDGRFATLLDVVNHYNQQFNLGLTDSEKQDLIEFLMSI' A
#
# COMPACT_ATOMS: atom_id res chain seq x y z
N GLY A 1 9.29 8.86 1.83
CA GLY A 1 7.86 9.17 1.73
C GLY A 1 7.55 9.67 0.35
N GLU A 2 8.14 10.80 -0.06
CA GLU A 2 7.81 11.45 -1.35
C GLU A 2 7.99 10.51 -2.55
N GLU A 3 9.01 9.64 -2.52
CA GLU A 3 9.23 8.59 -3.54
C GLU A 3 8.01 7.67 -3.73
N ILE A 4 7.33 7.31 -2.64
CA ILE A 4 6.13 6.46 -2.64
C ILE A 4 4.84 7.28 -2.52
N GLY A 5 4.88 8.58 -2.84
CA GLY A 5 3.69 9.43 -2.95
C GLY A 5 3.04 9.80 -1.61
N ILE A 6 3.79 9.73 -0.50
CA ILE A 6 3.28 10.12 0.82
C ILE A 6 4.25 11.08 1.53
N ASP A 7 3.75 11.87 2.48
CA ASP A 7 4.65 12.65 3.35
C ASP A 7 5.61 11.75 4.16
N ASN A 8 6.62 12.34 4.79
CA ASN A 8 7.59 11.61 5.64
C ASN A 8 7.14 11.53 7.11
N PHE A 9 5.90 11.89 7.46
CA PHE A 9 5.49 12.06 8.86
C PHE A 9 5.72 10.79 9.69
N GLN A 10 5.38 9.62 9.15
CA GLN A 10 5.57 8.34 9.85
C GLN A 10 7.04 7.93 9.92
N ALA A 11 7.80 8.08 8.83
CA ALA A 11 9.24 7.78 8.83
C ALA A 11 10.02 8.65 9.82
N ASN A 12 9.69 9.94 9.93
CA ASN A 12 10.35 10.88 10.84
C ASN A 12 10.15 10.53 12.33
N ARG A 13 9.18 9.67 12.65
CA ARG A 13 8.92 9.17 14.01
C ARG A 13 9.62 7.84 14.29
N SER A 14 10.22 7.22 13.28
CA SER A 14 11.03 6.01 13.44
C SER A 14 12.46 6.38 13.89
N PRO A 15 13.10 5.62 14.78
CA PRO A 15 14.48 5.86 15.22
C PRO A 15 15.50 5.92 14.07
N ASP A 16 15.22 5.24 12.96
CA ASP A 16 16.07 5.16 11.78
C ASP A 16 15.60 6.06 10.62
N GLY A 17 14.52 6.82 10.80
CA GLY A 17 13.99 7.73 9.78
C GLY A 17 13.40 7.03 8.55
N ARG A 18 13.01 5.75 8.65
CA ARG A 18 12.58 4.93 7.50
C ARG A 18 11.17 4.38 7.66
N TYR A 19 10.55 4.08 6.52
CA TYR A 19 9.36 3.24 6.47
C TYR A 19 9.78 1.78 6.60
N ARG A 20 9.07 1.03 7.45
CA ARG A 20 9.21 -0.41 7.50
C ARG A 20 8.29 -1.04 6.45
N THR A 21 8.85 -1.86 5.57
CA THR A 21 8.05 -2.67 4.66
C THR A 21 7.31 -3.76 5.43
N SER A 22 5.98 -3.70 5.43
CA SER A 22 5.15 -4.76 5.98
C SER A 22 5.16 -5.99 5.05
N PRO A 23 5.20 -7.22 5.59
CA PRO A 23 5.07 -8.41 4.77
C PRO A 23 3.72 -8.42 4.05
N LEU A 24 3.71 -8.84 2.78
CA LEU A 24 2.48 -8.96 1.97
C LEU A 24 1.70 -10.24 2.27
N LYS A 25 2.35 -11.24 2.87
CA LYS A 25 1.70 -12.50 3.26
C LYS A 25 0.66 -12.25 4.34
N GLY A 26 -0.57 -12.72 4.11
CA GLY A 26 -1.67 -12.56 5.06
C GLY A 26 -2.17 -11.12 5.19
N LEU A 27 -1.92 -10.25 4.19
CA LEU A 27 -2.32 -8.84 4.21
C LEU A 27 -3.81 -8.65 4.54
N TRP A 28 -4.63 -9.59 4.09
CA TRP A 28 -6.08 -9.64 4.31
C TRP A 28 -6.52 -9.85 5.76
N THR A 29 -5.62 -10.32 6.63
CA THR A 29 -5.91 -10.49 8.07
C THR A 29 -5.91 -9.15 8.82
N HIS A 30 -5.36 -8.10 8.21
CA HIS A 30 -5.14 -6.78 8.82
C HIS A 30 -5.91 -5.66 8.08
N THR A 31 -7.19 -5.89 7.78
CA THR A 31 -8.05 -4.89 7.11
C THR A 31 -8.72 -3.91 8.06
N LYS A 32 -8.85 -4.27 9.34
CA LYS A 32 -9.49 -3.42 10.35
C LYS A 32 -8.66 -2.16 10.59
N GLY A 33 -9.24 -1.00 10.30
CA GLY A 33 -8.57 0.30 10.41
C GLY A 33 -7.92 0.79 9.12
N GLY A 34 -8.05 0.04 8.01
CA GLY A 34 -7.47 0.39 6.71
C GLY A 34 -6.04 -0.11 6.54
N PHE A 35 -5.49 0.13 5.35
CA PHE A 35 -4.11 -0.16 4.98
C PHE A 35 -3.21 1.05 5.25
N TYR A 36 -1.89 0.81 5.31
CA TYR A 36 -0.88 1.72 5.86
C TYR A 36 -0.98 1.94 7.37
N HIS A 37 0.09 2.50 7.95
CA HIS A 37 0.20 2.70 9.40
C HIS A 37 -0.84 3.65 9.99
N ASP A 38 -1.44 4.51 9.17
CA ASP A 38 -2.44 5.50 9.57
C ASP A 38 -3.83 5.22 8.97
N GLY A 39 -4.01 4.08 8.28
CA GLY A 39 -5.31 3.70 7.73
C GLY A 39 -5.77 4.56 6.55
N ARG A 40 -4.88 5.35 5.92
CA ARG A 40 -5.25 6.31 4.85
C ARG A 40 -5.94 5.67 3.65
N PHE A 41 -5.77 4.36 3.45
CA PHE A 41 -6.41 3.61 2.39
C PHE A 41 -7.42 2.64 2.98
N ALA A 42 -8.68 2.75 2.58
CA ALA A 42 -9.73 1.88 3.10
C ALA A 42 -9.68 0.47 2.50
N THR A 43 -9.25 0.36 1.25
CA THR A 43 -9.22 -0.90 0.50
C THR A 43 -7.86 -1.20 -0.11
N LEU A 44 -7.62 -2.46 -0.48
CA LEU A 44 -6.40 -2.84 -1.19
C LEU A 44 -6.35 -2.24 -2.60
N LEU A 45 -7.52 -2.03 -3.21
CA LEU A 45 -7.65 -1.32 -4.48
C LEU A 45 -7.17 0.13 -4.39
N ASP A 46 -7.45 0.83 -3.29
CA ASP A 46 -6.96 2.19 -3.08
C ASP A 46 -5.43 2.23 -3.03
N VAL A 47 -4.80 1.23 -2.38
CA VAL A 47 -3.34 1.09 -2.34
C VAL A 47 -2.77 0.82 -3.73
N VAL A 48 -3.39 -0.09 -4.50
CA VAL A 48 -2.95 -0.40 -5.87
C VAL A 48 -3.08 0.82 -6.78
N ASN A 49 -4.21 1.55 -6.69
CA ASN A 49 -4.43 2.77 -7.47
C ASN A 49 -3.41 3.85 -7.12
N HIS A 50 -3.09 4.03 -5.83
CA HIS A 50 -2.06 4.94 -5.38
C HIS A 50 -0.71 4.66 -6.05
N TYR A 51 -0.25 3.41 -6.02
CA TYR A 51 1.02 3.05 -6.64
C TYR A 51 0.99 3.10 -8.17
N ASN A 52 -0.13 2.72 -8.78
CA ASN A 52 -0.32 2.83 -10.23
C ASN A 52 -0.18 4.29 -10.70
N GLN A 53 -0.70 5.24 -9.93
CA GLN A 53 -0.55 6.68 -10.20
C GLN A 53 0.87 7.17 -9.89
N GLN A 54 1.39 6.89 -8.69
CA GLN A 54 2.69 7.38 -8.22
C GLN A 54 3.85 6.94 -9.11
N PHE A 55 3.80 5.72 -9.64
CA PHE A 55 4.85 5.17 -10.49
C PHE A 55 4.46 5.12 -11.97
N ASN A 56 3.32 5.69 -12.36
CA ASN A 56 2.81 5.70 -13.73
C ASN A 56 2.82 4.30 -14.38
N LEU A 57 2.37 3.28 -13.65
CA LEU A 57 2.51 1.87 -14.07
C LEU A 57 1.59 1.49 -15.24
N GLY A 58 0.53 2.26 -15.48
CA GLY A 58 -0.37 2.04 -16.62
C GLY A 58 -1.24 0.79 -16.50
N LEU A 59 -1.46 0.29 -15.28
CA LEU A 59 -2.27 -0.90 -15.03
C LEU A 59 -3.71 -0.67 -15.49
N THR A 60 -4.21 -1.61 -16.28
CA THR A 60 -5.62 -1.74 -16.62
C THR A 60 -6.44 -2.18 -15.41
N ASP A 61 -7.76 -2.00 -15.47
CA ASP A 61 -8.62 -2.40 -14.37
C ASP A 61 -8.61 -3.92 -14.12
N SER A 62 -8.43 -4.73 -15.18
CA SER A 62 -8.27 -6.18 -15.04
C SER A 62 -6.99 -6.53 -14.28
N GLU A 63 -5.85 -5.93 -14.65
CA GLU A 63 -4.57 -6.20 -13.99
C GLU A 63 -4.58 -5.79 -12.51
N LYS A 64 -5.27 -4.69 -12.17
CA LYS A 64 -5.45 -4.31 -10.77
C LYS A 64 -6.25 -5.34 -10.00
N GLN A 65 -7.32 -5.86 -10.60
CA GLN A 65 -8.13 -6.90 -9.96
C GLN A 65 -7.34 -8.20 -9.79
N ASP A 66 -6.62 -8.64 -10.83
CA ASP A 66 -5.79 -9.84 -10.76
C ASP A 66 -4.70 -9.71 -9.69
N LEU A 67 -4.09 -8.52 -9.55
CA LEU A 67 -3.12 -8.25 -8.50
C LEU A 67 -3.74 -8.32 -7.11
N ILE A 68 -4.96 -7.79 -6.92
CA ILE A 68 -5.68 -7.87 -5.65
C ILE A 68 -5.95 -9.34 -5.29
N GLU A 69 -6.48 -10.13 -6.24
CA GLU A 69 -6.74 -11.56 -6.02
C GLU A 69 -5.46 -12.33 -5.69
N PHE A 70 -4.36 -12.03 -6.38
CA PHE A 70 -3.06 -12.62 -6.07
C PHE A 70 -2.62 -12.29 -4.64
N LEU A 71 -2.68 -11.03 -4.22
CA LEU A 71 -2.34 -10.60 -2.86
C LEU A 71 -3.25 -11.21 -1.79
N MET A 72 -4.50 -11.50 -2.15
CA MET A 72 -5.47 -12.17 -1.28
C MET A 72 -5.15 -13.66 -1.09
N SER A 73 -4.48 -14.28 -2.04
CA SER A 73 -4.15 -15.71 -2.02
C SER A 73 -2.89 -16.08 -1.21
N ILE A 74 -2.07 -15.10 -0.82
CA ILE A 74 -0.74 -15.32 -0.22
C ILE A 74 -0.70 -15.26 1.31
#